data_AF-A0A063YZ98-F1
#
_entry.id   AF-A0A063YZ98-F1
#
_cell.length_a   1.000
_cell.length_b   1.000
_cell.length_c   1.000
_cell.angle_alpha   90.00
_cell.angle_beta   90.00
_cell.angle_gamma   90.00
#
_symmetry.space_group_name_H-M   'P 1'
#
loop_
_entity.id
_entity.type
_entity.pdbx_description
1 polymer ?
#
loop_
_entity_poly.entity_id
_entity_poly.type
_entity_poly.pdbx_seq_one_letter_code
_entity_poly.pdbx_strand_id
1 'polypeptide(L)'
;MNVVQSRIIMMFAMILTLFSLLLPIRPASAASGVVLFTPYTGLSVTPGETIDYTVNVINNGSNIENVTFSFDHLPKGWSTSITAEGRTIEQLSVRGGKEEEVTLEVTVPLDVDKGDYRFWLVAKGDSGSSKLPLLVRVTEQGSFKTELTSEQTNLEGHADSSFTYDVTLKNRTAKTQNYALSSAAEKGWQVTFKSEGNSVTSVKLEPNESRDITVEVKPPENVKAGTYKIPIKAQTSDTSAELTLEAVITGTYALKLTTPSGNLSTDVTAGHERVIDLVVKNTGSAPLLNINMTADAPPDWEVEFDQSTIAQLNPGDSKTVKAKVKASDEAIAGDYVVNFQAQTAETSAEAAFRVSVKTSTVWGVVAVLIILGVAGGLYYLIKTYGRR
;
A
#
# COMPACT_ATOMS: atom_id res chain seq x y z
N MET A 1 -98.86 -9.25 31.10
CA MET A 1 -97.96 -10.14 31.85
C MET A 1 -98.49 -10.25 33.27
N ASN A 2 -98.98 -11.42 33.68
CA ASN A 2 -99.69 -11.61 34.95
C ASN A 2 -98.79 -11.24 36.14
N VAL A 3 -99.37 -10.63 37.19
CA VAL A 3 -98.66 -10.18 38.41
C VAL A 3 -97.80 -11.29 39.04
N VAL A 4 -98.20 -12.55 38.84
CA VAL A 4 -97.45 -13.74 39.26
C VAL A 4 -96.14 -13.92 38.49
N GLN A 5 -96.11 -13.67 37.18
CA GLN A 5 -94.87 -13.76 36.38
C GLN A 5 -93.88 -12.65 36.74
N SER A 6 -94.35 -11.45 37.03
CA SER A 6 -93.47 -10.34 37.47
C SER A 6 -92.78 -10.65 38.80
N ARG A 7 -93.51 -11.26 39.76
CA ARG A 7 -92.94 -11.68 41.04
C ARG A 7 -91.95 -12.83 40.91
N ILE A 8 -92.18 -13.78 40.00
CA ILE A 8 -91.24 -14.89 39.75
C ILE A 8 -89.96 -14.36 39.10
N ILE A 9 -90.06 -13.43 38.13
CA ILE A 9 -88.89 -12.82 37.48
C ILE A 9 -88.09 -11.99 38.49
N MET A 10 -88.76 -11.24 39.38
CA MET A 10 -88.10 -10.45 40.41
C MET A 10 -87.43 -11.34 41.47
N MET A 11 -88.02 -12.48 41.84
CA MET A 11 -87.42 -13.45 42.75
C MET A 11 -86.23 -14.19 42.11
N PHE A 12 -86.30 -14.51 40.81
CA PHE A 12 -85.17 -15.07 40.05
C PHE A 12 -84.03 -14.06 39.91
N ALA A 13 -84.32 -12.78 39.65
CA ALA A 13 -83.32 -11.71 39.58
C ALA A 13 -82.64 -11.45 40.94
N MET A 14 -83.38 -11.60 42.05
CA MET A 14 -82.83 -11.47 43.41
C MET A 14 -81.96 -12.67 43.80
N ILE A 15 -82.34 -13.89 43.38
CA ILE A 15 -81.51 -15.09 43.57
C ILE A 15 -80.25 -15.05 42.70
N LEU A 16 -80.34 -14.54 41.46
CA LEU A 16 -79.20 -14.42 40.54
C LEU A 16 -78.20 -13.35 41.01
N THR A 17 -78.68 -12.23 41.56
CA THR A 17 -77.81 -11.20 42.16
C THR A 17 -77.17 -11.71 43.45
N LEU A 18 -77.89 -12.44 44.31
CA LEU A 18 -77.31 -13.05 45.50
C LEU A 18 -76.28 -14.15 45.17
N PHE A 19 -76.48 -14.90 44.08
CA PHE A 19 -75.52 -15.91 43.60
C PHE A 19 -74.26 -15.30 42.99
N SER A 20 -74.35 -14.10 42.38
CA SER A 20 -73.18 -13.37 41.85
C SER A 20 -72.27 -12.79 42.94
N LEU A 21 -72.80 -12.54 44.15
CA LEU A 21 -72.02 -12.12 45.34
C LEU A 21 -71.34 -13.29 46.08
N LEU A 22 -71.63 -14.54 45.69
CA LEU A 22 -71.06 -15.76 46.27
C LEU A 22 -69.95 -16.38 45.40
N LEU A 23 -69.56 -15.73 44.30
CA LEU A 23 -68.37 -16.12 43.55
C LEU A 23 -67.14 -15.87 44.44
N PRO A 24 -66.32 -16.89 44.75
CA PRO A 24 -65.08 -16.67 45.49
C PRO A 24 -64.20 -15.74 44.64
N ILE A 25 -63.90 -14.55 45.16
CA ILE A 25 -62.83 -13.71 44.65
C ILE A 25 -61.56 -14.53 44.81
N ARG A 26 -61.11 -15.16 43.72
CA ARG A 26 -59.80 -15.81 43.70
C ARG A 26 -58.79 -14.68 43.89
N PRO A 27 -57.95 -14.69 44.95
CA PRO A 27 -56.86 -13.73 45.00
C PRO A 27 -56.05 -13.91 43.72
N ALA A 28 -55.77 -12.80 43.03
CA ALA A 28 -54.75 -12.81 42.00
C ALA A 28 -53.46 -13.25 42.70
N SER A 29 -52.99 -14.46 42.43
CA SER A 29 -51.66 -14.87 42.85
C SER A 29 -50.69 -13.93 42.13
N ALA A 30 -50.21 -12.92 42.85
CA ALA A 30 -48.95 -12.28 42.49
C ALA A 30 -47.94 -13.43 42.36
N ALA A 31 -47.21 -13.47 41.25
CA ALA A 31 -46.14 -14.43 41.07
C ALA A 31 -45.11 -14.19 42.19
N SER A 32 -45.25 -14.95 43.28
CA SER A 32 -44.34 -14.90 44.41
C SER A 32 -43.07 -15.60 43.97
N GLY A 33 -41.96 -14.86 43.88
CA GLY A 33 -40.67 -15.39 43.48
C GLY A 33 -39.76 -14.36 42.84
N VAL A 34 -38.57 -14.83 42.52
CA VAL A 34 -37.53 -14.07 41.82
C VAL A 34 -37.89 -13.95 40.34
N VAL A 35 -37.75 -12.76 39.76
CA VAL A 35 -37.96 -12.47 38.34
C VAL A 35 -36.72 -11.76 37.79
N LEU A 36 -36.32 -12.12 36.57
CA LEU A 36 -35.25 -11.46 35.85
C LEU A 36 -35.83 -10.53 34.79
N PHE A 37 -35.26 -9.34 34.65
CA PHE A 37 -35.64 -8.39 33.62
C PHE A 37 -34.40 -7.77 32.96
N THR A 38 -34.41 -7.66 31.64
CA THR A 38 -33.50 -6.80 30.89
C THR A 38 -34.26 -6.13 29.75
N PRO A 39 -33.99 -4.86 29.44
CA PRO A 39 -34.61 -4.21 28.27
C PRO A 39 -34.12 -4.79 26.94
N TYR A 40 -32.96 -5.45 26.91
CA TYR A 40 -32.33 -5.94 25.68
C TYR A 40 -32.18 -7.47 25.69
N THR A 41 -33.19 -8.19 25.21
CA THR A 41 -33.17 -9.66 25.13
C THR A 41 -32.60 -10.20 23.82
N GLY A 42 -32.28 -9.33 22.87
CA GLY A 42 -31.78 -9.68 21.55
C GLY A 42 -30.69 -8.72 21.08
N LEU A 43 -29.47 -9.21 20.86
CA LEU A 43 -28.34 -8.40 20.40
C LEU A 43 -27.62 -9.07 19.22
N SER A 44 -26.93 -8.27 18.40
CA SER A 44 -26.16 -8.74 17.26
C SER A 44 -24.68 -8.47 17.49
N VAL A 45 -23.83 -9.44 17.18
CA VAL A 45 -22.38 -9.38 17.41
C VAL A 45 -21.58 -10.01 16.29
N THR A 46 -20.29 -9.71 16.26
CA THR A 46 -19.29 -10.43 15.48
C THR A 46 -18.59 -11.50 16.34
N PRO A 47 -18.01 -12.55 15.72
CA PRO A 47 -17.22 -13.55 16.45
C PRO A 47 -16.12 -12.90 17.30
N GLY A 48 -15.99 -13.33 18.57
CA GLY A 48 -14.99 -12.80 19.51
C GLY A 48 -15.41 -11.61 20.35
N GLU A 49 -16.57 -11.01 20.10
CA GLU A 49 -17.09 -9.92 20.92
C GLU A 49 -17.66 -10.43 22.26
N THR A 50 -17.57 -9.57 23.28
CA THR A 50 -18.25 -9.75 24.57
C THR A 50 -19.47 -8.83 24.64
N ILE A 51 -20.59 -9.39 25.09
CA ILE A 51 -21.86 -8.68 25.27
C ILE A 51 -22.10 -8.49 26.76
N ASP A 52 -22.37 -7.24 27.16
CA ASP A 52 -22.71 -6.91 28.54
C ASP A 52 -24.21 -6.63 28.66
N TYR A 53 -24.93 -7.53 29.33
CA TYR A 53 -26.35 -7.38 29.63
C TYR A 53 -26.53 -6.81 31.04
N THR A 54 -27.19 -5.65 31.14
CA THR A 54 -27.72 -5.18 32.43
C THR A 54 -29.00 -5.96 32.76
N VAL A 55 -28.99 -6.69 33.87
CA VAL A 55 -30.10 -7.54 34.32
C VAL A 55 -30.56 -7.12 35.71
N ASN A 56 -31.84 -6.79 35.84
CA ASN A 56 -32.49 -6.54 37.11
C ASN A 56 -33.01 -7.87 37.69
N VAL A 57 -32.60 -8.16 38.92
CA VAL A 57 -33.06 -9.29 39.71
C VAL A 57 -34.09 -8.80 40.71
N ILE A 58 -35.37 -9.08 40.44
CA ILE A 58 -36.52 -8.55 41.16
C ILE A 58 -37.06 -9.64 42.09
N ASN A 59 -37.16 -9.36 43.40
CA ASN A 59 -37.81 -10.25 44.35
C ASN A 59 -39.23 -9.75 44.66
N ASN A 60 -40.24 -10.37 44.06
CA ASN A 60 -41.65 -10.04 44.31
C ASN A 60 -42.21 -10.65 45.62
N GLY A 61 -41.42 -11.47 46.32
CA GLY A 61 -41.76 -12.02 47.62
C GLY A 61 -41.58 -11.00 48.76
N SER A 62 -41.96 -11.40 49.97
CA SER A 62 -41.79 -10.58 51.18
C SER A 62 -40.51 -10.91 51.96
N ASN A 63 -39.92 -12.08 51.70
CA ASN A 63 -38.72 -12.56 52.39
C ASN A 63 -37.46 -12.25 51.59
N ILE A 64 -36.30 -12.28 52.24
CA ILE A 64 -35.00 -12.23 51.54
C ILE A 64 -34.82 -13.53 50.74
N GLU A 65 -34.35 -13.40 49.51
CA GLU A 65 -34.05 -14.52 48.61
C GLU A 65 -32.56 -14.53 48.28
N ASN A 66 -31.93 -15.69 48.40
CA ASN A 66 -30.55 -15.89 47.95
C ASN A 66 -30.55 -16.55 46.57
N VAL A 67 -30.29 -15.74 45.55
CA VAL A 67 -30.40 -16.11 44.14
C VAL A 67 -29.07 -16.63 43.62
N THR A 68 -29.08 -17.85 43.09
CA THR A 68 -27.96 -18.43 42.34
C THR A 68 -28.25 -18.39 40.84
N PHE A 69 -27.20 -18.28 40.03
CA PHE A 69 -27.32 -18.16 38.58
C PHE A 69 -26.79 -19.40 37.87
N SER A 70 -27.44 -19.77 36.78
CA SER A 70 -27.00 -20.85 35.88
C SER A 70 -27.50 -20.56 34.46
N PHE A 71 -27.05 -21.35 33.49
CA PHE A 71 -27.45 -21.18 32.10
C PHE A 71 -28.11 -22.45 31.57
N ASP A 72 -29.15 -22.26 30.78
CA ASP A 72 -29.84 -23.33 30.06
C ASP A 72 -29.60 -23.15 28.56
N HIS A 73 -29.24 -24.24 27.86
CA HIS A 73 -28.87 -24.27 26.44
C HIS A 73 -27.78 -23.27 26.02
N LEU A 74 -26.81 -22.97 26.89
CA LEU A 74 -25.66 -22.15 26.52
C LEU A 74 -24.90 -22.82 25.35
N PRO A 75 -24.65 -22.12 24.23
CA PRO A 75 -23.95 -22.72 23.10
C PRO A 75 -22.53 -23.16 23.50
N LYS A 76 -22.08 -24.26 22.91
CA LYS A 76 -20.76 -24.84 23.23
C LYS A 76 -19.65 -23.83 22.92
N GLY A 77 -18.73 -23.65 23.87
CA GLY A 77 -17.54 -22.79 23.71
C GLY A 77 -17.77 -21.31 24.04
N TRP A 78 -19.00 -20.91 24.38
CA TRP A 78 -19.31 -19.57 24.88
C TRP A 78 -18.96 -19.48 26.36
N SER A 79 -18.38 -18.36 26.78
CA SER A 79 -18.07 -18.10 28.19
C SER A 79 -18.94 -17.01 28.76
N THR A 80 -19.28 -17.13 30.05
CA THR A 80 -20.17 -16.20 30.74
C THR A 80 -19.65 -15.85 32.12
N SER A 81 -19.76 -14.59 32.51
CA SER A 81 -19.50 -14.10 33.88
C SER A 81 -20.67 -13.25 34.35
N ILE A 82 -20.97 -13.29 35.65
CA ILE A 82 -21.93 -12.39 36.27
C ILE A 82 -21.18 -11.54 37.29
N THR A 83 -21.28 -10.22 37.14
CA THR A 83 -20.62 -9.25 37.99
C THR A 83 -21.63 -8.33 38.65
N ALA A 84 -21.34 -7.93 39.89
CA ALA A 84 -22.05 -6.90 40.62
C ALA A 84 -21.02 -5.95 41.23
N GLU A 85 -21.18 -4.64 41.02
CA GLU A 85 -20.22 -3.62 41.47
C GLU A 85 -18.77 -3.93 41.05
N GLY A 86 -18.57 -4.50 39.85
CA GLY A 86 -17.26 -4.85 39.31
C GLY A 86 -16.60 -6.11 39.89
N ARG A 87 -17.32 -6.89 40.70
CA ARG A 87 -16.85 -8.19 41.23
C ARG A 87 -17.66 -9.34 40.68
N THR A 88 -16.99 -10.43 40.31
CA THR A 88 -17.67 -11.69 39.94
C THR A 88 -18.39 -12.28 41.15
N ILE A 89 -19.65 -12.66 40.98
CA ILE A 89 -20.49 -13.23 42.03
C ILE A 89 -21.05 -14.59 41.62
N GLU A 90 -21.23 -15.48 42.59
CA GLU A 90 -21.92 -16.78 42.39
C GLU A 90 -23.37 -16.74 42.91
N GLN A 91 -23.65 -15.83 43.85
CA GLN A 91 -24.92 -15.69 44.52
C GLN A 91 -25.22 -14.22 44.84
N LEU A 92 -26.50 -13.84 44.79
CA LEU A 92 -26.99 -12.49 45.07
C LEU A 92 -28.14 -12.54 46.09
N SER A 93 -28.07 -11.73 47.15
CA SER A 93 -29.14 -11.63 48.15
C SER A 93 -30.05 -10.44 47.84
N VAL A 94 -31.34 -10.69 47.60
CA VAL A 94 -32.32 -9.64 47.24
C VAL A 94 -33.43 -9.56 48.29
N ARG A 95 -33.66 -8.37 48.84
CA ARG A 95 -34.75 -8.14 49.82
C ARG A 95 -36.12 -8.25 49.15
N GLY A 96 -37.13 -8.68 49.91
CA GLY A 96 -38.51 -8.74 49.42
C GLY A 96 -39.03 -7.37 48.97
N GLY A 97 -39.71 -7.34 47.82
CA GLY A 97 -40.22 -6.13 47.18
C GLY A 97 -39.13 -5.18 46.64
N LYS A 98 -37.89 -5.66 46.48
CA LYS A 98 -36.76 -4.90 45.94
C LYS A 98 -36.20 -5.55 44.69
N GLU A 99 -35.41 -4.77 43.96
CA GLU A 99 -34.61 -5.21 42.83
C GLU A 99 -33.14 -4.83 43.04
N GLU A 100 -32.25 -5.65 42.52
CA GLU A 100 -30.81 -5.41 42.47
C GLU A 100 -30.33 -5.60 41.03
N GLU A 101 -29.32 -4.84 40.62
CA GLU A 101 -28.78 -4.88 39.26
C GLU A 101 -27.50 -5.72 39.20
N VAL A 102 -27.37 -6.55 38.16
CA VAL A 102 -26.15 -7.29 37.84
C VAL A 102 -25.80 -7.14 36.36
N THR A 103 -24.52 -7.29 36.03
CA THR A 103 -24.03 -7.35 34.65
C THR A 103 -23.73 -8.79 34.29
N LEU A 104 -24.36 -9.28 33.24
CA LEU A 104 -24.05 -10.56 32.61
C LEU A 104 -23.15 -10.30 31.39
N GLU A 105 -21.91 -10.76 31.45
CA GLU A 105 -20.97 -10.73 30.34
C GLU A 105 -21.06 -12.06 29.59
N VAL A 106 -21.24 -12.01 28.26
CA VAL A 106 -21.30 -13.18 27.38
C VAL A 106 -20.28 -13.02 26.27
N THR A 107 -19.23 -13.82 26.26
CA THR A 107 -18.21 -13.80 25.21
C THR A 107 -18.54 -14.85 24.15
N VAL A 108 -18.71 -14.37 22.91
CA VAL A 108 -18.93 -15.23 21.74
C VAL A 108 -17.58 -15.75 21.25
N PRO A 109 -17.40 -17.06 21.06
CA PRO A 109 -16.15 -17.60 20.55
C PRO A 109 -15.92 -17.12 19.12
N LEU A 110 -14.65 -17.04 18.73
CA LEU A 110 -14.25 -16.63 17.38
C LEU A 110 -14.54 -17.71 16.33
N ASP A 111 -14.59 -18.99 16.74
CA ASP A 111 -15.02 -20.13 15.91
C ASP A 111 -16.51 -20.38 16.15
N VAL A 112 -17.34 -19.64 15.43
CA VAL A 112 -18.79 -19.70 15.54
C VAL A 112 -19.43 -19.54 14.16
N ASP A 113 -20.45 -20.32 13.89
CA ASP A 113 -21.21 -20.19 12.65
C ASP A 113 -22.08 -18.93 12.68
N LYS A 114 -22.33 -18.37 11.49
CA LYS A 114 -23.32 -17.31 11.36
C LYS A 114 -24.69 -17.88 11.73
N GLY A 115 -25.41 -17.21 12.64
CA GLY A 115 -26.72 -17.68 13.03
C GLY A 115 -27.32 -17.01 14.27
N ASP A 116 -28.52 -17.44 14.61
CA ASP A 116 -29.27 -16.98 15.78
C ASP A 116 -29.11 -18.02 16.92
N TYR A 117 -28.44 -17.64 18.00
CA TYR A 117 -28.20 -18.47 19.17
C TYR A 117 -29.14 -18.06 20.31
N ARG A 118 -29.90 -19.03 20.83
CA ARG A 118 -30.87 -18.82 21.92
C ARG A 118 -30.47 -19.62 23.14
N PHE A 119 -30.41 -18.96 24.28
CA PHE A 119 -30.14 -19.56 25.58
C PHE A 119 -30.87 -18.78 26.68
N TRP A 120 -30.85 -19.29 27.91
CA TRP A 120 -31.53 -18.65 29.04
C TRP A 120 -30.59 -18.46 30.22
N LEU A 121 -30.60 -17.25 30.80
CA LEU A 121 -30.09 -17.04 32.15
C LEU A 121 -31.16 -17.53 33.14
N VAL A 122 -30.77 -18.43 34.03
CA VAL A 122 -31.65 -19.04 35.03
C VAL A 122 -31.26 -18.52 36.41
N ALA A 123 -32.17 -17.81 37.07
CA ALA A 123 -32.05 -17.44 38.47
C ALA A 123 -32.85 -18.41 39.33
N LYS A 124 -32.21 -18.99 40.35
CA LYS A 124 -32.84 -19.90 41.31
C LYS A 124 -32.73 -19.32 42.71
N GLY A 125 -33.87 -18.96 43.28
CA GLY A 125 -34.03 -18.62 44.69
C GLY A 125 -34.64 -19.77 45.48
N ASP A 126 -34.92 -19.52 46.75
CA ASP A 126 -35.54 -20.45 47.69
C ASP A 126 -37.03 -20.66 47.37
N SER A 127 -37.72 -19.61 46.88
CA SER A 127 -39.14 -19.66 46.51
C SER A 127 -39.42 -20.15 45.09
N GLY A 128 -38.41 -20.30 44.23
CA GLY A 128 -38.58 -20.77 42.86
C GLY A 128 -37.46 -20.39 41.91
N SER A 129 -37.68 -20.63 40.62
CA SER A 129 -36.74 -20.31 39.55
C SER A 129 -37.38 -19.47 38.45
N SER A 130 -36.63 -18.52 37.89
CA SER A 130 -37.01 -17.72 36.73
C SER A 130 -35.98 -17.84 35.62
N LYS A 131 -36.45 -17.73 34.38
CA LYS A 131 -35.62 -17.83 33.17
C LYS A 131 -35.76 -16.55 32.34
N LEU A 132 -34.63 -15.94 32.02
CA LEU A 132 -34.55 -14.80 31.10
C LEU A 132 -34.09 -15.30 29.72
N PRO A 133 -34.94 -15.24 28.68
CA PRO A 133 -34.54 -15.64 27.33
C PRO A 133 -33.59 -14.60 26.72
N LEU A 134 -32.48 -15.08 26.15
CA LEU A 134 -31.49 -14.28 25.46
C LEU A 134 -31.29 -14.80 24.03
N LEU A 135 -31.25 -13.87 23.08
CA LEU A 135 -30.95 -14.12 21.68
C LEU A 135 -29.68 -13.36 21.30
N VAL A 136 -28.69 -14.08 20.81
CA VAL A 136 -27.49 -13.50 20.23
C VAL A 136 -27.42 -13.87 18.77
N ARG A 137 -27.48 -12.86 17.90
CA ARG A 137 -27.33 -13.00 16.45
C ARG A 137 -25.86 -12.79 16.08
N VAL A 138 -25.21 -13.88 15.69
CA VAL A 138 -23.88 -13.84 15.10
C VAL A 138 -24.02 -13.41 13.65
N THR A 139 -23.51 -12.22 13.33
CA THR A 139 -23.77 -11.54 12.04
C THR A 139 -22.91 -12.09 10.89
N GLU A 140 -21.76 -12.66 11.21
CA GLU A 140 -20.82 -13.27 10.28
C GLU A 140 -20.23 -14.56 10.87
N GLN A 141 -19.92 -15.53 10.01
CA GLN A 141 -19.25 -16.75 10.44
C GLN A 141 -17.80 -16.42 10.79
N GLY A 142 -17.31 -16.99 11.89
CA GLY A 142 -15.90 -16.95 12.27
C GLY A 142 -15.04 -17.46 11.13
N SER A 143 -14.51 -16.54 10.32
CA SER A 143 -13.72 -16.92 9.15
C SER A 143 -12.26 -16.98 9.55
N PHE A 144 -11.63 -18.12 9.38
CA PHE A 144 -10.18 -18.25 9.48
C PHE A 144 -9.52 -17.61 8.25
N LYS A 145 -9.50 -16.27 8.22
CA LYS A 145 -9.14 -15.48 7.06
C LYS A 145 -8.26 -14.29 7.48
N THR A 146 -7.38 -13.92 6.56
CA THR A 146 -6.61 -12.67 6.63
C THR A 146 -7.12 -11.75 5.55
N GLU A 147 -7.21 -10.46 5.85
CA GLU A 147 -7.61 -9.44 4.87
C GLU A 147 -6.50 -8.40 4.72
N LEU A 148 -6.21 -8.04 3.48
CA LEU A 148 -5.23 -7.04 3.10
C LEU A 148 -5.89 -6.12 2.07
N THR A 149 -6.11 -4.86 2.42
CA THR A 149 -6.91 -3.92 1.62
C THR A 149 -6.24 -2.57 1.53
N SER A 150 -6.52 -1.81 0.47
CA SER A 150 -6.10 -0.42 0.31
C SER A 150 -7.16 0.35 -0.46
N GLU A 151 -7.38 1.62 -0.08
CA GLU A 151 -8.27 2.53 -0.81
C GLU A 151 -7.64 3.07 -2.10
N GLN A 152 -6.29 3.14 -2.14
CA GLN A 152 -5.54 3.65 -3.27
C GLN A 152 -4.47 2.64 -3.67
N THR A 153 -4.77 1.83 -4.68
CA THR A 153 -3.85 0.81 -5.19
C THR A 153 -3.01 1.28 -6.37
N ASN A 154 -3.32 2.44 -6.96
CA ASN A 154 -2.63 2.96 -8.13
C ASN A 154 -2.05 4.34 -7.87
N LEU A 155 -0.75 4.54 -8.15
CA LEU A 155 -0.07 5.83 -8.01
C LEU A 155 0.77 6.12 -9.25
N GLU A 156 0.89 7.40 -9.58
CA GLU A 156 1.64 7.89 -10.74
C GLU A 156 2.79 8.82 -10.31
N GLY A 157 3.94 8.70 -10.98
CA GLY A 157 5.13 9.47 -10.63
C GLY A 157 6.26 9.28 -11.66
N HIS A 158 7.37 9.97 -11.44
CA HIS A 158 8.56 9.83 -12.29
C HIS A 158 9.40 8.61 -11.89
N ALA A 159 10.34 8.21 -12.74
CA ALA A 159 11.21 7.06 -12.51
C ALA A 159 12.13 7.20 -11.28
N ASP A 160 12.39 8.42 -10.81
CA ASP A 160 13.18 8.76 -9.62
C ASP A 160 12.33 8.95 -8.35
N SER A 161 11.01 8.83 -8.46
CA SER A 161 10.07 9.00 -7.35
C SER A 161 9.92 7.72 -6.53
N SER A 162 9.53 7.87 -5.26
CA SER A 162 9.12 6.77 -4.39
C SER A 162 7.61 6.77 -4.26
N PHE A 163 6.99 5.60 -4.47
CA PHE A 163 5.54 5.41 -4.39
C PHE A 163 5.17 4.89 -3.00
N THR A 164 4.22 5.53 -2.33
CA THR A 164 3.87 5.20 -0.94
C THR A 164 2.39 4.87 -0.85
N TYR A 165 2.06 3.64 -0.47
CA TYR A 165 0.69 3.13 -0.36
C TYR A 165 0.34 2.87 1.09
N ASP A 166 -0.90 3.19 1.48
CA ASP A 166 -1.45 2.83 2.77
C ASP A 166 -2.29 1.55 2.62
N VAL A 167 -1.92 0.52 3.38
CA VAL A 167 -2.52 -0.81 3.30
C VAL A 167 -2.97 -1.24 4.70
N THR A 168 -4.24 -1.61 4.85
CA THR A 168 -4.78 -2.12 6.11
C THR A 168 -4.72 -3.64 6.11
N LEU A 169 -4.05 -4.20 7.10
CA LEU A 169 -4.02 -5.63 7.39
C LEU A 169 -4.96 -5.93 8.56
N LYS A 170 -5.90 -6.85 8.36
CA LYS A 170 -6.85 -7.28 9.40
C LYS A 170 -6.73 -8.76 9.72
N ASN A 171 -6.61 -9.06 11.01
CA ASN A 171 -6.61 -10.43 11.53
C ASN A 171 -8.04 -10.88 11.84
N ARG A 172 -8.72 -11.59 10.91
CA ARG A 172 -10.04 -12.17 11.22
C ARG A 172 -9.96 -13.55 11.89
N THR A 173 -8.79 -13.98 12.33
CA THR A 173 -8.64 -15.29 12.99
C THR A 173 -8.94 -15.23 14.49
N ALA A 174 -9.17 -16.41 15.07
CA ALA A 174 -9.47 -16.58 16.49
C ALA A 174 -8.28 -16.38 17.45
N LYS A 175 -7.08 -16.19 16.91
CA LYS A 175 -5.84 -16.18 17.67
C LYS A 175 -5.00 -14.99 17.27
N THR A 176 -4.10 -14.62 18.17
CA THR A 176 -3.00 -13.74 17.85
C THR A 176 -2.16 -14.34 16.71
N GLN A 177 -1.89 -13.55 15.68
CA GLN A 177 -1.14 -13.98 14.50
C GLN A 177 0.09 -13.10 14.31
N ASN A 178 1.19 -13.71 13.82
CA ASN A 178 2.35 -12.95 13.36
C ASN A 178 2.43 -13.07 11.83
N TYR A 179 2.08 -11.97 11.15
CA TYR A 179 2.03 -11.91 9.70
C TYR A 179 3.39 -11.58 9.12
N ALA A 180 3.98 -12.50 8.36
CA ALA A 180 5.14 -12.19 7.51
C ALA A 180 4.67 -11.39 6.29
N LEU A 181 5.34 -10.27 6.03
CA LEU A 181 5.08 -9.38 4.90
C LEU A 181 6.11 -9.65 3.80
N SER A 182 5.64 -9.75 2.56
CA SER A 182 6.50 -9.99 1.40
C SER A 182 5.95 -9.32 0.16
N SER A 183 6.83 -9.09 -0.83
CA SER A 183 6.45 -8.66 -2.16
C SER A 183 7.00 -9.63 -3.21
N ALA A 184 6.26 -9.78 -4.30
CA ALA A 184 6.69 -10.48 -5.50
C ALA A 184 6.86 -9.49 -6.67
N ALA A 185 7.35 -8.29 -6.36
CA ALA A 185 7.69 -7.28 -7.35
C ALA A 185 8.78 -7.80 -8.30
N GLU A 186 8.80 -7.28 -9.52
CA GLU A 186 9.82 -7.64 -10.52
C GLU A 186 11.23 -7.28 -10.04
N LYS A 187 12.24 -7.94 -10.61
CA LYS A 187 13.64 -7.76 -10.22
C LYS A 187 14.07 -6.29 -10.31
N GLY A 188 14.67 -5.78 -9.22
CA GLY A 188 15.22 -4.43 -9.14
C GLY A 188 14.30 -3.43 -8.43
N TRP A 189 13.00 -3.73 -8.31
CA TRP A 189 12.09 -2.96 -7.48
C TRP A 189 12.42 -3.17 -6.00
N GLN A 190 12.46 -2.09 -5.24
CA GLN A 190 12.67 -2.14 -3.80
C GLN A 190 11.34 -1.87 -3.11
N VAL A 191 10.88 -2.81 -2.30
CA VAL A 191 9.62 -2.69 -1.53
C VAL A 191 9.94 -2.76 -0.05
N THR A 192 9.54 -1.74 0.70
CA THR A 192 9.73 -1.65 2.15
C THR A 192 8.38 -1.51 2.83
N PHE A 193 8.10 -2.38 3.79
CA PHE A 193 6.92 -2.27 4.64
C PHE A 193 7.27 -1.48 5.89
N LYS A 194 6.42 -0.54 6.29
CA LYS A 194 6.56 0.22 7.53
C LYS A 194 5.32 0.11 8.39
N SER A 195 5.51 -0.04 9.69
CA SER A 195 4.46 0.05 10.69
C SER A 195 4.90 1.02 11.78
N GLU A 196 4.04 1.98 12.11
CA GLU A 196 4.36 3.04 13.09
C GLU A 196 5.67 3.78 12.76
N GLY A 197 5.94 3.97 11.46
CA GLY A 197 7.12 4.66 10.93
C GLY A 197 8.40 3.81 10.80
N ASN A 198 8.44 2.62 11.39
CA ASN A 198 9.61 1.74 11.37
C ASN A 198 9.52 0.68 10.27
N SER A 199 10.66 0.35 9.64
CA SER A 199 10.69 -0.73 8.64
C SER A 199 10.51 -2.09 9.31
N VAL A 200 9.60 -2.90 8.79
CA VAL A 200 9.21 -4.19 9.37
C VAL A 200 9.15 -5.28 8.29
N THR A 201 9.38 -6.52 8.70
CA THR A 201 9.16 -7.72 7.86
C THR A 201 8.00 -8.57 8.37
N SER A 202 7.50 -8.27 9.57
CA SER A 202 6.33 -8.92 10.15
C SER A 202 5.56 -8.01 11.09
N VAL A 203 4.26 -8.26 11.24
CA VAL A 203 3.37 -7.53 12.16
C VAL A 203 2.56 -8.54 12.97
N LYS A 204 2.58 -8.37 14.30
CA LYS A 204 1.76 -9.17 15.23
C LYS A 204 0.41 -8.47 15.44
N LEU A 205 -0.69 -9.20 15.27
CA LEU A 205 -2.05 -8.71 15.48
C LEU A 205 -2.84 -9.64 16.40
N GLU A 206 -3.54 -9.06 17.38
CA GLU A 206 -4.51 -9.76 18.20
C GLU A 206 -5.77 -10.13 17.38
N PRO A 207 -6.67 -11.00 17.89
CA PRO A 207 -7.89 -11.34 17.18
C PRO A 207 -8.74 -10.12 16.83
N ASN A 208 -9.27 -10.08 15.60
CA ASN A 208 -10.06 -8.98 15.02
C ASN A 208 -9.34 -7.61 14.94
N GLU A 209 -8.05 -7.54 15.31
CA GLU A 209 -7.26 -6.32 15.23
C GLU A 209 -6.95 -5.97 13.77
N SER A 210 -6.93 -4.66 13.48
CA SER A 210 -6.46 -4.09 12.22
C SER A 210 -5.25 -3.21 12.45
N ARG A 211 -4.34 -3.18 11.47
CA ARG A 211 -3.17 -2.31 11.47
C ARG A 211 -2.92 -1.75 10.09
N ASP A 212 -2.65 -0.45 10.04
CA ASP A 212 -2.18 0.21 8.84
C ASP A 212 -0.68 0.00 8.67
N ILE A 213 -0.32 -0.35 7.44
CA ILE A 213 1.03 -0.64 6.99
C ILE A 213 1.29 0.27 5.78
N THR A 214 2.33 1.08 5.89
CA THR A 214 2.79 1.88 4.76
C THR A 214 3.74 1.06 3.90
N VAL A 215 3.46 0.95 2.60
CA VAL A 215 4.29 0.24 1.63
C VAL A 215 5.01 1.26 0.76
N GLU A 216 6.32 1.37 0.92
CA GLU A 216 7.18 2.23 0.11
C GLU A 216 7.80 1.41 -1.02
N VAL A 217 7.57 1.83 -2.26
CA VAL A 217 8.00 1.16 -3.49
C VAL A 217 8.91 2.10 -4.27
N LYS A 218 10.14 1.67 -4.55
CA LYS A 218 11.11 2.40 -5.38
C LYS A 218 11.40 1.65 -6.68
N PRO A 219 11.27 2.32 -7.84
CA PRO A 219 11.64 1.73 -9.12
C PRO A 219 13.15 1.50 -9.24
N PRO A 220 13.59 0.57 -10.09
CA PRO A 220 15.00 0.42 -10.45
C PRO A 220 15.50 1.59 -11.30
N GLU A 221 16.82 1.80 -11.32
CA GLU A 221 17.45 2.77 -12.22
C GLU A 221 17.14 2.44 -13.70
N ASN A 222 16.72 3.44 -14.47
CA ASN A 222 16.32 3.32 -15.88
C ASN A 222 15.05 2.49 -16.13
N VAL A 223 14.14 2.41 -15.17
CA VAL A 223 12.79 1.89 -15.41
C VAL A 223 12.14 2.64 -16.58
N LYS A 224 11.47 1.91 -17.49
CA LYS A 224 10.79 2.52 -18.64
C LYS A 224 9.44 3.08 -18.22
N ALA A 225 8.94 4.09 -18.93
CA ALA A 225 7.57 4.54 -18.77
C ALA A 225 6.58 3.38 -18.97
N GLY A 226 5.56 3.30 -18.11
CA GLY A 226 4.56 2.22 -18.13
C GLY A 226 3.97 1.93 -16.75
N THR A 227 3.01 1.01 -16.71
CA THR A 227 2.36 0.55 -15.47
C THR A 227 2.98 -0.75 -15.00
N TYR A 228 3.40 -0.80 -13.74
CA TYR A 228 4.05 -1.96 -13.12
C TYR A 228 3.22 -2.47 -11.96
N LYS A 229 3.08 -3.79 -11.86
CA LYS A 229 2.35 -4.47 -10.80
C LYS A 229 3.29 -4.89 -9.68
N ILE A 230 2.89 -4.57 -8.46
CA ILE A 230 3.63 -4.82 -7.22
C ILE A 230 2.74 -5.68 -6.31
N PRO A 231 2.69 -7.00 -6.54
CA PRO A 231 1.97 -7.91 -5.67
C PRO A 231 2.65 -7.97 -4.31
N ILE A 232 1.87 -7.70 -3.25
CA ILE A 232 2.27 -7.83 -1.85
C ILE A 232 1.43 -8.90 -1.18
N LYS A 233 1.99 -9.51 -0.14
CA LYS A 233 1.37 -10.60 0.60
C LYS A 233 1.63 -10.47 2.09
N ALA A 234 0.59 -10.68 2.87
CA ALA A 234 0.66 -10.93 4.30
C ALA A 234 0.29 -12.39 4.56
N GLN A 235 1.14 -13.15 5.25
CA GLN A 235 0.92 -14.58 5.48
C GLN A 235 1.33 -15.04 6.87
N THR A 236 0.64 -16.06 7.37
CA THR A 236 0.94 -16.82 8.59
C THR A 236 1.25 -18.27 8.20
N SER A 237 1.35 -19.18 9.19
CA SER A 237 1.41 -20.62 8.91
C SER A 237 0.10 -21.16 8.32
N ASP A 238 -1.01 -20.49 8.56
CA ASP A 238 -2.34 -21.07 8.36
C ASP A 238 -3.21 -20.27 7.38
N THR A 239 -2.96 -18.96 7.22
CA THR A 239 -3.72 -18.04 6.34
C THR A 239 -2.80 -17.12 5.55
N SER A 240 -3.30 -16.60 4.43
CA SER A 240 -2.64 -15.51 3.71
C SER A 240 -3.62 -14.60 2.98
N ALA A 241 -3.21 -13.35 2.77
CA ALA A 241 -3.90 -12.38 1.93
C ALA A 241 -2.91 -11.73 0.97
N GLU A 242 -3.36 -11.47 -0.25
CA GLU A 242 -2.56 -10.85 -1.32
C GLU A 242 -3.29 -9.59 -1.83
N LEU A 243 -2.52 -8.56 -2.14
CA LEU A 243 -2.99 -7.31 -2.74
C LEU A 243 -2.01 -6.91 -3.85
N THR A 244 -2.50 -6.43 -4.98
CA THR A 244 -1.63 -5.93 -6.05
C THR A 244 -1.71 -4.41 -6.09
N LEU A 245 -0.58 -3.76 -5.90
CA LEU A 245 -0.40 -2.32 -6.06
C LEU A 245 0.11 -2.03 -7.49
N GLU A 246 -0.15 -0.85 -8.00
CA GLU A 246 0.25 -0.41 -9.34
C GLU A 246 1.04 0.91 -9.26
N ALA A 247 2.22 0.91 -9.87
CA ALA A 247 3.07 2.09 -10.02
C ALA A 247 3.11 2.48 -11.50
N VAL A 248 2.59 3.66 -11.82
CA VAL A 248 2.60 4.24 -13.16
C VAL A 248 3.80 5.16 -13.28
N ILE A 249 4.79 4.71 -14.05
CA ILE A 249 5.99 5.49 -14.35
C ILE A 249 5.70 6.40 -15.54
N THR A 250 5.75 7.70 -15.30
CA THR A 250 5.73 8.73 -16.33
C THR A 250 7.12 8.86 -16.97
N GLY A 251 7.11 9.12 -18.27
CA GLY A 251 8.31 9.28 -19.07
C GLY A 251 9.07 10.56 -18.73
N THR A 252 10.38 10.45 -18.52
CA THR A 252 11.33 11.57 -18.48
C THR A 252 12.22 11.51 -19.73
N TYR A 253 12.57 12.68 -20.25
CA TYR A 253 13.38 12.84 -21.45
C TYR A 253 14.75 13.39 -21.06
N ALA A 254 15.82 12.64 -21.31
CA ALA A 254 17.18 13.09 -21.06
C ALA A 254 18.16 12.49 -22.07
N LEU A 255 19.06 13.33 -22.58
CA LEU A 255 20.13 12.94 -23.50
C LEU A 255 21.51 13.15 -22.87
N LYS A 256 22.46 12.32 -23.30
CA LYS A 256 23.88 12.52 -23.07
C LYS A 256 24.64 12.35 -24.37
N LEU A 257 25.55 13.29 -24.65
CA LEU A 257 26.44 13.27 -25.80
C LEU A 257 27.89 13.21 -25.32
N THR A 258 28.67 12.23 -25.79
CA THR A 258 30.07 12.03 -25.39
C THR A 258 30.85 11.28 -26.47
N THR A 259 32.06 10.79 -26.18
CA THR A 259 32.81 9.84 -27.02
C THR A 259 32.95 8.49 -26.32
N PRO A 260 33.35 7.41 -27.01
CA PRO A 260 33.53 6.10 -26.37
C PRO A 260 34.49 6.12 -25.17
N SER A 261 35.50 6.99 -25.17
CA SER A 261 36.46 7.17 -24.08
C SER A 261 36.08 8.29 -23.10
N GLY A 262 35.04 9.07 -23.38
CA GLY A 262 34.70 10.29 -22.64
C GLY A 262 35.61 11.50 -22.95
N ASN A 263 36.68 11.30 -23.73
CA ASN A 263 37.59 12.39 -24.12
C ASN A 263 36.94 13.26 -25.20
N LEU A 264 36.80 14.55 -24.92
CA LEU A 264 36.26 15.56 -25.84
C LEU A 264 37.38 16.39 -26.47
N SER A 265 38.43 15.72 -26.95
CA SER A 265 39.56 16.39 -27.58
C SER A 265 40.23 15.55 -28.65
N THR A 266 40.72 16.20 -29.72
CA THR A 266 41.57 15.57 -30.75
C THR A 266 42.52 16.60 -31.33
N ASP A 267 43.50 16.14 -32.10
CA ASP A 267 44.24 16.98 -33.03
C ASP A 267 43.82 16.76 -34.48
N VAL A 268 44.03 17.79 -35.30
CA VAL A 268 43.85 17.77 -36.76
C VAL A 268 44.94 18.61 -37.40
N THR A 269 45.37 18.25 -38.62
CA THR A 269 46.29 19.10 -39.40
C THR A 269 45.46 20.10 -40.21
N ALA A 270 45.91 21.34 -40.36
CA ALA A 270 45.24 22.32 -41.21
C ALA A 270 44.97 21.73 -42.62
N GLY A 271 43.76 21.96 -43.14
CA GLY A 271 43.29 21.43 -44.42
C GLY A 271 42.90 19.94 -44.45
N HIS A 272 43.10 19.21 -43.35
CA HIS A 272 42.81 17.78 -43.27
C HIS A 272 41.53 17.51 -42.48
N GLU A 273 40.96 16.33 -42.72
CA GLU A 273 39.79 15.83 -42.02
C GLU A 273 40.16 14.88 -40.88
N ARG A 274 39.34 14.88 -39.83
CA ARG A 274 39.38 13.97 -38.70
C ARG A 274 37.99 13.41 -38.44
N VAL A 275 37.89 12.09 -38.30
CA VAL A 275 36.64 11.42 -37.90
C VAL A 275 36.60 11.31 -36.38
N ILE A 276 35.52 11.79 -35.79
CA ILE A 276 35.22 11.74 -34.35
C ILE A 276 34.01 10.83 -34.16
N ASP A 277 34.14 9.84 -33.28
CA ASP A 277 33.02 8.97 -32.90
C ASP A 277 32.26 9.60 -31.72
N LEU A 278 31.04 10.05 -31.97
CA LEU A 278 30.13 10.62 -30.96
C LEU A 278 29.14 9.54 -30.49
N VAL A 279 29.01 9.36 -29.18
CA VAL A 279 28.03 8.46 -28.55
C VAL A 279 26.88 9.28 -28.01
N VAL A 280 25.70 9.07 -28.59
CA VAL A 280 24.42 9.60 -28.12
C VAL A 280 23.76 8.55 -27.24
N LYS A 281 23.43 8.89 -25.99
CA LYS A 281 22.78 7.99 -25.04
C LYS A 281 21.47 8.59 -24.53
N ASN A 282 20.40 7.81 -24.54
CA ASN A 282 19.16 8.16 -23.86
C ASN A 282 19.29 7.78 -22.37
N THR A 283 19.31 8.79 -21.50
CA THR A 283 19.40 8.62 -20.04
C THR A 283 18.05 8.85 -19.35
N GLY A 284 16.98 9.09 -20.11
CA GLY A 284 15.61 9.21 -19.60
C GLY A 284 14.88 7.87 -19.52
N SER A 285 13.61 7.91 -19.11
CA SER A 285 12.72 6.74 -19.03
C SER A 285 11.75 6.60 -20.20
N ALA A 286 11.70 7.60 -21.10
CA ALA A 286 10.90 7.56 -22.33
C ALA A 286 11.76 7.40 -23.60
N PRO A 287 11.23 6.76 -24.66
CA PRO A 287 11.87 6.77 -25.98
C PRO A 287 12.03 8.20 -26.50
N LEU A 288 13.20 8.49 -27.05
CA LEU A 288 13.49 9.75 -27.74
C LEU A 288 13.34 9.56 -29.24
N LEU A 289 12.61 10.46 -29.90
CA LEU A 289 12.32 10.38 -31.32
C LEU A 289 13.00 11.53 -32.08
N ASN A 290 13.37 11.29 -33.33
CA ASN A 290 13.91 12.28 -34.26
C ASN A 290 15.06 13.11 -33.67
N ILE A 291 16.07 12.44 -33.08
CA ILE A 291 17.25 13.13 -32.54
C ILE A 291 18.04 13.69 -33.71
N ASN A 292 18.09 15.02 -33.83
CA ASN A 292 18.85 15.73 -34.83
C ASN A 292 20.26 16.02 -34.33
N MET A 293 21.25 15.78 -35.19
CA MET A 293 22.67 16.03 -34.92
C MET A 293 23.09 17.32 -35.64
N THR A 294 23.61 18.27 -34.89
CA THR A 294 24.14 19.53 -35.41
C THR A 294 25.53 19.79 -34.84
N ALA A 295 26.29 20.66 -35.51
CA ALA A 295 27.57 21.14 -35.03
C ALA A 295 27.69 22.64 -35.26
N ASP A 296 28.26 23.33 -34.28
CA ASP A 296 28.73 24.71 -34.40
C ASP A 296 30.26 24.67 -34.43
N ALA A 297 30.84 25.02 -35.57
CA ALA A 297 32.27 24.92 -35.84
C ALA A 297 32.86 26.32 -36.11
N PRO A 298 34.19 26.49 -35.98
CA PRO A 298 34.86 27.73 -36.36
C PRO A 298 34.58 28.14 -37.82
N PRO A 299 34.76 29.42 -38.18
CA PRO A 299 34.60 29.88 -39.55
C PRO A 299 35.42 29.06 -40.55
N ASP A 300 34.83 28.77 -41.70
CA ASP A 300 35.44 28.03 -42.82
C ASP A 300 35.83 26.57 -42.50
N TRP A 301 35.28 25.99 -41.43
CA TRP A 301 35.38 24.55 -41.14
C TRP A 301 34.15 23.81 -41.63
N GLU A 302 34.34 22.57 -42.06
CA GLU A 302 33.25 21.71 -42.55
C GLU A 302 33.03 20.55 -41.56
N VAL A 303 31.77 20.29 -41.20
CA VAL A 303 31.38 19.14 -40.37
C VAL A 303 30.30 18.34 -41.09
N GLU A 304 30.59 17.07 -41.35
CA GLU A 304 29.67 16.13 -41.96
C GLU A 304 29.39 14.97 -41.01
N PHE A 305 28.11 14.63 -40.82
CA PHE A 305 27.70 13.46 -40.06
C PHE A 305 27.40 12.31 -41.01
N ASP A 306 27.84 11.09 -40.67
CA ASP A 306 27.41 9.88 -41.37
C ASP A 306 25.90 9.65 -41.23
N GLN A 307 25.33 10.08 -40.10
CA GLN A 307 23.92 10.06 -39.80
C GLN A 307 23.50 11.31 -39.03
N SER A 308 22.89 12.28 -39.72
CA SER A 308 22.43 13.54 -39.12
C SER A 308 21.16 13.40 -38.28
N THR A 309 20.43 12.27 -38.36
CA THR A 309 19.21 12.06 -37.58
C THR A 309 19.11 10.62 -37.06
N ILE A 310 18.76 10.44 -35.80
CA ILE A 310 18.44 9.15 -35.18
C ILE A 310 16.92 9.07 -34.98
N ALA A 311 16.26 8.18 -35.72
CA ALA A 311 14.79 8.08 -35.71
C ALA A 311 14.21 7.80 -34.32
N GLN A 312 14.84 6.88 -33.57
CA GLN A 312 14.43 6.53 -32.22
C GLN A 312 15.62 6.01 -31.40
N LEU A 313 15.63 6.34 -30.11
CA LEU A 313 16.56 5.78 -29.13
C LEU A 313 15.79 5.43 -27.85
N ASN A 314 15.70 4.14 -27.49
CA ASN A 314 14.95 3.71 -26.30
C ASN A 314 15.70 4.06 -25.01
N PRO A 315 15.01 4.09 -23.86
CA PRO A 315 15.64 4.30 -22.55
C PRO A 315 16.83 3.36 -22.33
N GLY A 316 17.99 3.92 -21.96
CA GLY A 316 19.22 3.18 -21.69
C GLY A 316 20.06 2.85 -22.93
N ASP A 317 19.49 2.90 -24.14
CA ASP A 317 20.21 2.62 -25.38
C ASP A 317 21.21 3.73 -25.72
N SER A 318 22.23 3.36 -26.49
CA SER A 318 23.24 4.29 -27.01
C SER A 318 23.48 4.02 -28.49
N LYS A 319 23.77 5.08 -29.26
CA LYS A 319 24.10 5.00 -30.68
C LYS A 319 25.33 5.84 -30.97
N THR A 320 26.24 5.29 -31.76
CA THR A 320 27.43 6.02 -32.23
C THR A 320 27.15 6.66 -33.59
N VAL A 321 27.50 7.94 -33.72
CA VAL A 321 27.44 8.74 -34.95
C VAL A 321 28.86 9.23 -35.25
N LYS A 322 29.29 9.14 -36.50
CA LYS A 322 30.61 9.61 -36.93
C LYS A 322 30.49 11.04 -37.45
N ALA A 323 31.19 11.96 -36.82
CA ALA A 323 31.35 13.33 -37.28
C ALA A 323 32.72 13.49 -37.95
N LYS A 324 32.72 13.76 -39.25
CA LYS A 324 33.91 14.12 -40.01
C LYS A 324 34.08 15.63 -39.92
N VAL A 325 35.14 16.08 -39.24
CA VAL A 325 35.49 17.49 -39.08
C VAL A 325 36.68 17.79 -39.95
N LYS A 326 36.56 18.75 -40.86
CA LYS A 326 37.65 19.24 -41.70
C LYS A 326 38.03 20.65 -41.26
N ALA A 327 39.27 20.80 -40.83
CA ALA A 327 39.82 22.10 -40.50
C ALA A 327 40.08 22.91 -41.77
N SER A 328 39.86 24.22 -41.72
CA SER A 328 40.23 25.13 -42.81
C SER A 328 41.69 24.94 -43.24
N ASP A 329 41.96 25.04 -44.55
CA ASP A 329 43.32 25.05 -45.10
C ASP A 329 44.15 26.22 -44.56
N GLU A 330 43.49 27.31 -44.15
CA GLU A 330 44.09 28.52 -43.59
C GLU A 330 44.09 28.54 -42.05
N ALA A 331 43.69 27.43 -41.41
CA ALA A 331 43.63 27.35 -39.95
C ALA A 331 45.02 27.56 -39.32
N ILE A 332 45.09 28.50 -38.39
CA ILE A 332 46.32 28.79 -37.62
C ILE A 332 46.52 27.69 -36.58
N ALA A 333 47.77 27.32 -36.31
CA ALA A 333 48.07 26.41 -35.20
C ALA A 333 47.53 26.98 -33.88
N GLY A 334 46.66 26.23 -33.22
CA GLY A 334 45.94 26.71 -32.06
C GLY A 334 44.92 25.69 -31.57
N ASP A 335 44.17 26.06 -30.54
CA ASP A 335 43.12 25.23 -29.96
C ASP A 335 41.76 25.84 -30.27
N TYR A 336 40.90 25.03 -30.88
CA TYR A 336 39.58 25.41 -31.35
C TYR A 336 38.52 24.59 -30.62
N VAL A 337 37.28 25.05 -30.65
CA VAL A 337 36.14 24.30 -30.10
C VAL A 337 35.13 24.07 -31.21
N VAL A 338 34.67 22.82 -31.33
CA VAL A 338 33.52 22.43 -32.13
C VAL A 338 32.46 21.95 -31.16
N ASN A 339 31.31 22.62 -31.12
CA ASN A 339 30.20 22.22 -30.26
C ASN A 339 29.30 21.27 -31.02
N PHE A 340 29.29 19.99 -30.64
CA PHE A 340 28.33 19.04 -31.16
C PHE A 340 27.06 19.06 -30.31
N GLN A 341 25.91 18.97 -30.96
CA GLN A 341 24.62 18.95 -30.29
C GLN A 341 23.77 17.80 -30.84
N ALA A 342 23.09 17.12 -29.92
CA ALA A 342 22.05 16.13 -30.20
C ALA A 342 20.75 16.66 -29.59
N GLN A 343 19.70 16.83 -30.41
CA GLN A 343 18.48 17.52 -30.00
C GLN A 343 17.21 16.78 -30.43
N THR A 344 16.22 16.71 -29.54
CA THR A 344 14.83 16.36 -29.86
C THR A 344 13.90 17.53 -29.52
N ALA A 345 12.58 17.34 -29.69
CA ALA A 345 11.60 18.34 -29.26
C ALA A 345 11.55 18.51 -27.73
N GLU A 346 11.90 17.46 -26.98
CA GLU A 346 11.75 17.38 -25.53
C GLU A 346 13.05 17.67 -24.76
N THR A 347 14.22 17.39 -25.35
CA THR A 347 15.52 17.55 -24.66
C THR A 347 16.68 17.75 -25.63
N SER A 348 17.82 18.23 -25.13
CA SER A 348 19.06 18.36 -25.91
C SER A 348 20.28 18.03 -25.05
N ALA A 349 21.38 17.67 -25.71
CA ALA A 349 22.68 17.48 -25.11
C ALA A 349 23.76 18.08 -25.99
N GLU A 350 24.76 18.69 -25.36
CA GLU A 350 25.88 19.33 -26.03
C GLU A 350 27.21 18.75 -25.55
N ALA A 351 28.17 18.69 -26.46
CA ALA A 351 29.55 18.31 -26.19
C ALA A 351 30.50 19.32 -26.85
N ALA A 352 31.10 20.18 -26.01
CA ALA A 352 32.14 21.11 -26.43
C ALA A 352 33.45 20.34 -26.67
N PHE A 353 33.81 20.15 -27.93
CA PHE A 353 34.92 19.31 -28.35
C PHE A 353 36.13 20.15 -28.74
N ARG A 354 37.27 19.96 -28.06
CA ARG A 354 38.49 20.72 -28.34
C ARG A 354 39.28 20.11 -29.48
N VAL A 355 39.66 20.93 -30.46
CA VAL A 355 40.42 20.50 -31.63
C VAL A 355 41.70 21.31 -31.72
N SER A 356 42.84 20.66 -31.47
CA SER A 356 44.15 21.28 -31.61
C SER A 356 44.65 21.18 -33.05
N VAL A 357 44.75 22.31 -33.75
CA VAL A 357 45.25 22.40 -35.12
C VAL A 357 46.77 22.39 -35.13
N LYS A 358 47.34 21.51 -35.95
CA LYS A 358 48.78 21.42 -36.20
C LYS A 358 49.11 21.85 -37.63
N THR A 359 50.28 22.46 -37.81
CA THR A 359 50.82 22.75 -39.13
C THR A 359 51.52 21.51 -39.70
N SER A 360 51.46 21.37 -41.03
CA SER A 360 52.14 20.27 -41.72
C SER A 360 53.66 20.42 -41.59
N THR A 361 54.33 19.40 -41.04
CA THR A 361 55.80 19.35 -40.92
C THR A 361 56.51 19.11 -42.25
N VAL A 362 55.77 18.77 -43.31
CA VAL A 362 56.32 18.50 -44.65
C VAL A 362 57.07 19.72 -45.19
N TRP A 363 56.53 20.93 -45.01
CA TRP A 363 57.20 22.16 -45.43
C TRP A 363 58.50 22.44 -44.66
N GLY A 364 58.54 22.07 -43.38
CA GLY A 364 59.78 22.13 -42.59
C GLY A 364 60.85 21.22 -43.18
N VAL A 365 60.49 19.99 -43.56
CA VAL A 365 61.42 19.05 -44.20
C VAL A 365 61.86 19.53 -45.57
N VAL A 366 60.94 20.05 -46.40
CA VAL A 366 61.26 20.63 -47.71
C VAL A 366 62.23 21.82 -47.56
N ALA A 367 61.99 22.71 -46.59
CA ALA A 367 62.90 23.82 -46.32
C ALA A 367 64.30 23.33 -45.93
N VAL A 368 64.41 22.32 -45.06
CA VAL A 368 65.69 21.70 -44.69
C VAL A 368 66.38 21.06 -45.90
N LEU A 369 65.65 20.35 -46.76
CA LEU A 369 66.20 19.76 -47.99
C LEU A 369 66.68 20.81 -48.99
N ILE A 370 65.97 21.93 -49.13
CA ILE A 370 66.41 23.07 -49.94
C ILE A 370 67.71 23.64 -49.38
N ILE A 371 67.79 23.87 -48.06
CA ILE A 371 69.00 24.37 -47.38
C ILE A 371 70.18 23.41 -47.63
N LEU A 372 69.98 22.11 -47.44
CA LEU A 372 71.00 21.09 -47.68
C LEU A 372 71.42 21.04 -49.16
N GLY A 373 70.47 21.17 -50.09
CA GLY A 373 70.73 21.22 -51.53
C GLY A 373 71.57 22.43 -51.93
N VAL A 374 71.23 23.63 -51.41
CA VAL A 374 72.00 24.85 -51.64
C VAL A 374 73.40 24.74 -51.03
N ALA A 375 73.52 24.25 -49.79
CA ALA A 375 74.81 24.05 -49.13
C ALA A 375 75.69 23.04 -49.88
N GLY A 376 75.11 21.92 -50.34
CA GLY A 376 75.80 20.92 -51.16
C GLY A 376 76.25 21.47 -52.52
N GLY A 377 75.41 22.28 -53.17
CA GLY A 377 75.74 22.96 -54.42
C GLY A 377 76.89 23.96 -54.27
N LEU A 378 76.87 24.78 -53.21
CA LEU A 378 77.96 25.70 -52.86
C LEU A 378 79.27 24.95 -52.60
N TYR A 379 79.23 23.86 -51.83
CA TYR A 379 80.39 23.02 -51.57
C TYR A 379 80.98 22.44 -52.87
N TYR A 380 80.13 21.94 -53.77
CA TYR A 380 80.57 21.43 -55.08
C TYR A 380 81.21 22.51 -55.96
N LEU A 381 80.63 23.71 -55.99
CA LEU A 381 81.16 24.86 -56.74
C LEU A 381 82.54 25.29 -56.21
N ILE A 382 82.69 25.42 -54.89
CA ILE A 382 83.97 25.75 -54.25
C ILE A 382 85.03 24.67 -54.55
N LYS A 383 84.67 23.39 -54.47
CA LYS A 383 85.58 22.28 -54.76
C LYS A 383 86.02 22.23 -56.23
N THR A 384 85.12 22.56 -57.16
CA THR A 384 85.36 22.41 -58.61
C THR A 384 85.99 23.65 -59.23
N TYR A 385 85.60 24.85 -58.80
CA TYR A 385 86.03 26.12 -59.39
C TYR A 385 86.90 26.99 -58.45
N GLY A 386 86.98 26.68 -57.17
CA GLY A 386 87.80 27.41 -56.18
C GLY A 386 89.27 27.00 -56.11
N ARG A 387 89.72 26.06 -56.96
CA ARG A 387 91.13 25.66 -57.07
C ARG A 387 91.78 26.30 -58.30
N ARG A 388 92.02 27.61 -58.22
CA ARG A 388 93.00 28.34 -59.02
C ARG A 388 93.73 29.32 -58.13
#